data_AF-A0A5M4FEA6-F1
#
_entry.id   AF-A0A5M4FEA6-F1
#
_cell.length_a   1.000
_cell.length_b   1.000
_cell.length_c   1.000
_cell.angle_alpha   90.00
_cell.angle_beta   90.00
_cell.angle_gamma   90.00
#
_symmetry.space_group_name_H-M   'P 1'
#
loop_
_entity.id
_entity.type
_entity.pdbx_description
1 polymer ?
#
loop_
_entity_poly.entity_id
_entity_poly.type
_entity_poly.pdbx_seq_one_letter_code
_entity_poly.pdbx_strand_id
1 'polypeptide(L)'
;MASSRRNPRSRRAVGATGLLISAVVVATAGIIVSTVPVLVAATVYAVVAGVVAARMLSNELADRRREWSLERAHIVDDNRRASVARSREHIEFANQMGSRIRLRDAQLAELRDVLVTYEIDIAKARERLSEERARVEALEADVDAARSDLESAQFDLARALDSLAESESAELDARAQLLAWEEAATQEERRQHDRSA
;
A
#
# COMPACT_ATOMS: atom_id res chain seq x y z
N MET A 1 17.01 -4.19 36.49
CA MET A 1 18.25 -4.21 37.32
C MET A 1 17.86 -4.07 38.78
N ALA A 2 17.67 -5.18 39.49
CA ALA A 2 17.42 -5.15 40.93
C ALA A 2 18.74 -4.89 41.65
N SER A 3 19.01 -3.63 42.00
CA SER A 3 20.09 -3.30 42.92
C SER A 3 19.80 -3.98 44.26
N SER A 4 20.58 -5.00 44.60
CA SER A 4 20.58 -5.59 45.93
C SER A 4 21.07 -4.54 46.92
N ARG A 5 20.16 -3.69 47.39
CA ARG A 5 20.40 -2.73 48.47
C ARG A 5 20.59 -3.54 49.74
N ARG A 6 21.84 -3.96 50.00
CA ARG A 6 22.26 -4.43 51.32
C ARG A 6 22.02 -3.28 52.30
N ASN A 7 20.91 -3.33 53.02
CA ASN A 7 20.63 -2.36 54.06
C ASN A 7 21.75 -2.43 55.11
N PRO A 8 22.46 -1.33 55.39
CA PRO A 8 23.44 -1.32 56.45
C PRO A 8 22.75 -1.68 57.77
N ARG A 9 23.32 -2.62 58.52
CA ARG A 9 22.79 -3.02 59.83
C ARG A 9 22.72 -1.78 60.72
N SER A 10 21.52 -1.47 61.22
CA SER A 10 21.27 -0.30 62.08
C SER A 10 22.20 -0.34 63.29
N ARG A 11 22.87 0.78 63.58
CA ARG A 11 23.77 0.92 64.75
C ARG A 11 23.03 0.62 66.06
N ARG A 12 21.71 0.86 66.12
CA ARG A 12 20.86 0.56 67.29
C ARG A 12 20.60 -0.93 67.45
N ALA A 13 20.36 -1.65 66.35
CA ALA A 13 20.24 -3.10 66.38
C ALA A 13 21.56 -3.77 66.79
N VAL A 14 22.70 -3.27 66.28
CA VAL A 14 24.04 -3.74 66.69
C VAL A 14 24.29 -3.45 68.17
N GLY A 15 23.93 -2.27 68.66
CA GLY A 15 24.03 -1.91 70.09
C GLY A 15 23.17 -2.79 70.99
N ALA A 16 21.92 -3.07 70.61
CA ALA A 16 21.02 -3.96 71.34
C ALA A 16 21.57 -5.40 71.38
N THR A 17 22.09 -5.92 70.26
CA THR A 17 22.74 -7.24 70.26
C THR A 17 23.99 -7.27 71.13
N GLY A 18 24.80 -6.20 71.12
CA GLY A 18 25.97 -6.07 71.98
C GLY A 18 25.61 -6.08 73.47
N LEU A 19 24.55 -5.37 73.86
CA LEU A 19 24.03 -5.35 75.24
C LEU A 19 23.52 -6.72 75.70
N LEU A 20 22.86 -7.48 74.81
CA LEU A 20 22.41 -8.83 75.15
C LEU A 20 23.60 -9.78 75.31
N ILE A 21 24.62 -9.68 74.44
CA ILE A 21 25.85 -10.46 74.55
C ILE A 21 26.59 -10.11 75.86
N SER A 22 26.70 -8.82 76.21
CA SER A 22 27.35 -8.41 77.46
C SER A 22 26.58 -8.90 78.70
N ALA A 23 25.25 -8.88 78.67
CA ALA A 23 24.41 -9.44 79.73
C ALA A 23 24.68 -10.94 79.94
N VAL A 24 24.80 -11.71 78.85
CA VAL A 24 25.13 -13.14 78.91
C VAL A 24 26.52 -13.36 79.51
N VAL A 25 27.52 -12.61 79.07
CA VAL A 25 28.90 -12.72 79.59
C VAL A 25 28.99 -12.37 81.07
N VAL A 26 28.29 -11.32 81.52
CA VAL A 26 28.25 -10.94 82.94
C VAL A 26 27.55 -12.00 83.78
N ALA A 27 26.45 -12.58 83.27
CA ALA A 27 25.75 -13.66 83.95
C ALA A 27 26.62 -14.92 84.09
N THR A 28 27.34 -15.33 83.05
CA THR A 28 28.24 -16.50 83.10
C THR A 28 29.41 -16.26 84.06
N ALA A 29 30.01 -15.08 84.05
CA ALA A 29 31.07 -14.72 85.01
C ALA A 29 30.57 -14.74 86.46
N GLY A 30 29.35 -14.24 86.71
CA GLY A 30 28.74 -14.27 88.04
C GLY A 30 28.52 -15.68 88.58
N ILE A 31 28.14 -16.63 87.71
CA ILE A 31 27.99 -18.05 88.07
C ILE A 31 29.33 -18.67 88.49
N ILE A 32 30.42 -18.36 87.79
CA ILE A 32 31.76 -18.89 88.08
C ILE A 32 32.26 -18.43 89.46
N VAL A 33 32.03 -17.16 89.81
CA VAL A 33 32.46 -16.59 91.11
C VAL A 33 31.61 -17.13 92.28
N SER A 34 30.34 -17.47 92.04
CA SER A 34 29.43 -18.15 92.97
C SER A 34 29.26 -17.46 94.35
N THR A 35 29.35 -16.13 94.40
CA THR A 35 29.02 -15.36 95.61
C THR A 35 27.64 -14.70 95.47
N VAL A 36 26.84 -14.78 96.54
CA VAL A 36 25.47 -14.24 96.59
C VAL A 36 25.37 -12.78 96.10
N PRO A 37 26.20 -11.82 96.55
CA PRO A 37 26.09 -10.44 96.08
C PRO A 37 26.38 -10.28 94.58
N VAL A 38 27.29 -11.07 94.02
CA VAL A 38 27.64 -11.01 92.59
C VAL A 38 26.51 -11.56 91.72
N LEU A 39 25.83 -12.63 92.15
CA LEU A 39 24.67 -13.17 91.44
C LEU A 39 23.50 -12.18 91.42
N VAL A 40 23.23 -11.51 92.54
CA VAL A 40 22.21 -10.44 92.61
C VAL A 40 22.57 -9.28 91.67
N ALA A 41 23.83 -8.84 91.65
CA ALA A 41 24.26 -7.77 90.75
C ALA A 41 24.15 -8.17 89.27
N ALA A 42 24.57 -9.39 88.92
CA ALA A 42 24.53 -9.90 87.54
C ALA A 42 23.09 -10.06 87.02
N THR A 43 22.17 -10.55 87.86
CA THR A 43 20.75 -10.70 87.50
C THR A 43 20.07 -9.35 87.30
N VAL A 44 20.31 -8.37 88.18
CA VAL A 44 19.79 -7.00 88.02
C VAL A 44 20.34 -6.37 86.73
N TYR A 45 21.64 -6.50 86.46
CA TYR A 45 22.25 -6.01 85.22
C TYR A 45 21.62 -6.65 83.98
N ALA A 46 21.43 -7.98 83.98
CA ALA A 46 20.84 -8.69 82.85
C ALA A 46 19.40 -8.23 82.55
N VAL A 47 18.58 -8.01 83.58
CA VAL A 47 17.21 -7.48 83.43
C VAL A 47 17.23 -6.08 82.85
N VAL A 48 18.06 -5.17 83.39
CA VAL A 48 18.17 -3.79 82.89
C VAL A 48 18.66 -3.76 81.45
N ALA A 49 19.73 -4.52 81.13
CA ALA A 49 20.26 -4.62 79.78
C ALA A 49 19.23 -5.20 78.80
N GLY A 50 18.46 -6.21 79.20
CA GLY A 50 17.38 -6.79 78.41
C GLY A 50 16.25 -5.80 78.13
N VAL A 51 15.81 -5.03 79.12
CA VAL A 51 14.77 -4.00 78.94
C VAL A 51 15.23 -2.90 77.99
N VAL A 52 16.48 -2.43 78.13
CA VAL A 52 17.06 -1.41 77.23
C VAL A 52 17.16 -1.93 75.80
N ALA A 53 17.66 -3.15 75.61
CA ALA A 53 17.76 -3.78 74.30
C ALA A 53 16.37 -3.97 73.64
N ALA A 54 15.38 -4.43 74.41
CA ALA A 54 14.01 -4.59 73.93
C ALA A 54 13.38 -3.25 73.48
N ARG A 55 13.60 -2.17 74.24
CA ARG A 55 13.12 -0.84 73.88
C ARG A 55 13.81 -0.30 72.62
N MET A 56 15.12 -0.50 72.47
CA MET A 56 15.86 -0.11 71.26
C MET A 56 15.35 -0.83 70.02
N LEU A 57 15.15 -2.16 70.11
CA LEU A 57 14.61 -2.96 69.01
C LEU A 57 13.15 -2.59 68.69
N SER A 58 12.33 -2.32 69.70
CA SER A 58 10.94 -1.90 69.52
C SER A 58 10.83 -0.57 68.78
N ASN A 59 11.65 0.42 69.15
CA ASN A 59 11.69 1.71 68.46
C ASN A 59 12.16 1.58 67.01
N GLU A 60 13.20 0.79 66.75
CA GLU A 60 13.67 0.54 65.38
C GLU A 60 12.60 -0.17 64.53
N LEU A 61 11.90 -1.16 65.09
CA LEU A 61 10.80 -1.83 64.40
C LEU A 61 9.65 -0.86 64.07
N ALA A 62 9.32 0.05 64.99
CA ALA A 62 8.31 1.08 64.75
C ALA A 62 8.73 2.04 63.63
N ASP A 63 9.99 2.50 63.65
CA ASP A 63 10.54 3.37 62.61
C ASP A 63 10.58 2.67 61.25
N ARG A 64 11.02 1.41 61.20
CA ARG A 64 11.04 0.59 59.97
C ARG A 64 9.66 0.33 59.39
N ARG A 65 8.64 0.13 60.24
CA ARG A 65 7.26 -0.01 59.77
C ARG A 65 6.77 1.28 59.12
N ARG A 66 7.09 2.45 59.70
CA ARG A 66 6.73 3.76 59.13
C ARG A 66 7.44 4.00 57.80
N GLU A 67 8.75 3.76 57.76
CA GLU A 67 9.55 3.89 56.54
C GLU A 67 9.01 2.99 55.43
N TRP A 68 8.72 1.73 55.74
CA TRP A 68 8.13 0.78 54.79
C TRP A 68 6.76 1.24 54.26
N SER A 69 5.90 1.78 55.13
CA SER A 69 4.61 2.32 54.68
C SER A 69 4.76 3.53 53.76
N LEU A 70 5.72 4.42 54.04
CA LEU A 70 5.99 5.59 53.21
C LEU A 70 6.60 5.18 51.87
N GLU A 71 7.59 4.30 51.88
CA GLU A 71 8.21 3.76 50.66
C GLU A 71 7.16 3.08 49.77
N ARG A 72 6.27 2.27 50.35
CA ARG A 72 5.20 1.63 49.59
C ARG A 72 4.23 2.63 48.99
N ALA A 73 3.88 3.70 49.71
CA ALA A 73 3.03 4.77 49.17
C ALA A 73 3.71 5.46 47.97
N HIS A 74 4.99 5.79 48.09
CA HIS A 74 5.77 6.36 46.98
C HIS A 74 5.83 5.45 45.77
N ILE A 75 6.08 4.15 45.96
CA ILE A 75 6.10 3.17 44.85
C ILE A 75 4.75 3.10 44.15
N VAL A 76 3.64 3.13 44.90
CA VAL A 76 2.29 3.10 44.33
C VAL A 76 2.02 4.38 43.54
N ASP A 77 2.38 5.54 44.07
CA ASP A 77 2.20 6.83 43.39
C ASP A 77 3.05 6.93 42.12
N ASP A 78 4.31 6.49 42.16
CA ASP A 78 5.19 6.47 40.99
C ASP A 78 4.69 5.52 39.92
N ASN A 79 4.24 4.32 40.30
CA ASN A 79 3.62 3.38 39.36
C ASN A 79 2.32 3.95 38.77
N ARG A 80 1.50 4.62 39.57
CA ARG A 80 0.29 5.29 39.10
C ARG A 80 0.63 6.38 38.09
N ARG A 81 1.59 7.25 38.38
CA ARG A 81 2.06 8.30 37.47
C ARG A 81 2.62 7.72 36.18
N ALA A 82 3.46 6.70 36.27
CA ALA A 82 4.04 6.02 35.12
C ALA A 82 2.97 5.31 34.28
N SER A 83 1.93 4.74 34.90
CA SER A 83 0.82 4.12 34.18
C SER A 83 -0.02 5.17 33.45
N VAL A 84 -0.33 6.31 34.10
CA VAL A 84 -1.09 7.40 33.47
C VAL A 84 -0.31 7.99 32.30
N ALA A 85 1.00 8.20 32.44
CA ALA A 85 1.86 8.67 31.36
C ALA A 85 1.81 7.71 30.15
N ARG A 86 2.05 6.41 30.38
CA ARG A 86 1.95 5.38 29.33
C ARG A 86 0.57 5.34 28.67
N SER A 87 -0.51 5.44 29.44
CA SER A 87 -1.86 5.47 28.88
C SER A 87 -2.10 6.68 27.98
N ARG A 88 -1.59 7.87 28.36
CA ARG A 88 -1.67 9.07 27.52
C ARG A 88 -0.90 8.90 26.22
N GLU A 89 0.33 8.40 26.29
CA GLU A 89 1.15 8.10 25.12
C GLU A 89 0.47 7.09 24.17
N HIS A 90 -0.17 6.04 24.72
CA HIS A 90 -0.92 5.08 23.90
C HIS A 90 -2.15 5.70 23.23
N ILE A 91 -2.88 6.59 23.92
CA ILE A 91 -4.03 7.29 23.33
C ILE A 91 -3.56 8.23 22.22
N GLU A 92 -2.49 8.99 22.44
CA GLU A 92 -1.90 9.88 21.43
C GLU A 92 -1.44 9.08 20.20
N PHE A 93 -0.74 7.97 20.42
CA PHE A 93 -0.32 7.07 19.35
C PHE A 93 -1.52 6.50 18.57
N ALA A 94 -2.54 6.02 19.27
CA ALA A 94 -3.75 5.47 18.66
C ALA A 94 -4.49 6.53 17.82
N ASN A 95 -4.60 7.76 18.33
CA ASN A 95 -5.20 8.88 17.61
C ASN A 95 -4.40 9.24 16.35
N GLN A 96 -3.07 9.30 16.46
CA GLN A 96 -2.19 9.59 15.34
C GLN A 96 -2.29 8.51 14.25
N MET A 97 -2.26 7.23 14.64
CA MET A 97 -2.39 6.12 13.72
C MET A 97 -3.79 6.06 13.09
N GLY A 98 -4.84 6.29 13.88
CA GLY A 98 -6.21 6.38 13.37
C GLY A 98 -6.37 7.50 12.33
N SER A 99 -5.76 8.67 12.55
CA SER A 99 -5.75 9.75 11.57
C SER A 99 -5.00 9.37 10.28
N ARG A 100 -3.87 8.68 10.40
CA ARG A 100 -3.09 8.21 9.23
C ARG A 100 -3.86 7.18 8.42
N ILE A 101 -4.52 6.23 9.08
CA ILE A 101 -5.34 5.20 8.42
C ILE A 101 -6.48 5.87 7.66
N ARG A 102 -7.24 6.77 8.29
CA ARG A 102 -8.33 7.50 7.62
C ARG A 102 -7.86 8.28 6.39
N LEU A 103 -6.70 8.94 6.47
CA LEU A 103 -6.12 9.63 5.33
C LEU A 103 -5.79 8.66 4.19
N ARG A 104 -5.22 7.50 4.51
CA ARG A 104 -4.88 6.48 3.51
C ARG A 104 -6.12 5.84 2.90
N ASP A 105 -7.15 5.59 3.69
CA ASP A 105 -8.43 5.07 3.21
C ASP A 105 -9.10 6.05 2.24
N ALA A 106 -9.04 7.36 2.54
CA ALA A 106 -9.54 8.40 1.63
C ALA A 106 -8.75 8.43 0.31
N GLN A 107 -7.42 8.37 0.37
CA GLN A 107 -6.56 8.28 -0.83
C GLN A 107 -6.82 7.02 -1.64
N LEU A 108 -7.03 5.87 -1.00
CA LEU A 108 -7.37 4.62 -1.68
C LEU A 108 -8.75 4.68 -2.34
N ALA A 109 -9.72 5.32 -1.70
CA ALA A 109 -11.04 5.52 -2.28
C ALA A 109 -10.98 6.41 -3.53
N GLU A 110 -10.20 7.49 -3.48
CA GLU A 110 -9.96 8.38 -4.62
C GLU A 110 -9.25 7.65 -5.78
N LEU A 111 -8.16 6.92 -5.49
CA LEU A 111 -7.45 6.14 -6.50
C LEU A 111 -8.35 5.08 -7.15
N ARG A 112 -9.23 4.45 -6.37
CA ARG A 112 -10.20 3.47 -6.89
C ARG A 112 -11.22 4.12 -7.82
N ASP A 113 -11.72 5.30 -7.48
CA ASP A 113 -12.68 6.04 -8.31
C ASP A 113 -12.05 6.48 -9.64
N VAL A 114 -10.81 6.97 -9.58
CA VAL A 114 -10.01 7.32 -10.75
C VAL A 114 -9.74 6.10 -11.64
N LEU A 115 -9.42 4.94 -11.03
CA LEU A 115 -9.19 3.70 -11.78
C LEU A 115 -10.46 3.25 -12.54
N VAL A 116 -11.62 3.27 -11.87
CA VAL A 116 -12.91 2.93 -12.51
C VAL A 116 -13.21 3.89 -13.65
N THR A 117 -12.95 5.19 -13.48
CA THR A 117 -13.12 6.19 -14.54
C THR A 117 -12.24 5.88 -15.75
N TYR A 118 -10.95 5.60 -15.53
CA TYR A 118 -10.04 5.22 -16.62
C TYR A 118 -10.44 3.92 -17.30
N GLU A 119 -10.95 2.94 -16.56
CA GLU A 119 -11.44 1.68 -17.14
C GLU A 119 -12.64 1.92 -18.08
N ILE A 120 -13.58 2.77 -17.67
CA ILE A 120 -14.71 3.20 -18.50
C ILE A 120 -14.21 3.93 -19.75
N ASP A 121 -13.24 4.84 -19.61
CA ASP A 121 -12.72 5.59 -20.73
C ASP A 121 -11.95 4.71 -21.73
N ILE A 122 -11.20 3.72 -21.24
CA ILE A 122 -10.56 2.70 -22.09
C ILE A 122 -11.61 1.88 -22.83
N ALA A 123 -12.70 1.48 -22.17
CA ALA A 123 -13.78 0.75 -22.81
C ALA A 123 -14.43 1.57 -23.95
N LYS A 124 -14.74 2.84 -23.68
CA LYS A 124 -15.26 3.78 -24.70
C LYS A 124 -14.28 4.00 -25.85
N ALA A 125 -12.99 4.14 -25.56
CA ALA A 125 -11.97 4.29 -26.59
C ALA A 125 -11.85 3.05 -27.48
N ARG A 126 -11.98 1.86 -26.90
CA ARG A 126 -11.99 0.58 -27.66
C ARG A 126 -13.23 0.46 -28.53
N GLU A 127 -14.40 0.85 -28.02
CA GLU A 127 -15.65 0.87 -28.80
C GLU A 127 -15.51 1.81 -30.01
N ARG A 128 -15.08 3.06 -29.81
CA ARG A 128 -14.83 4.01 -30.91
C ARG A 128 -13.82 3.47 -31.92
N LEU A 129 -12.73 2.86 -31.46
CA LEU A 129 -11.74 2.23 -32.35
C LEU A 129 -12.38 1.12 -33.20
N SER A 130 -13.27 0.31 -32.62
CA SER A 130 -13.96 -0.74 -33.35
C SER A 130 -14.93 -0.19 -34.40
N GLU A 131 -15.65 0.89 -34.08
CA GLU A 131 -16.53 1.58 -35.03
C GLU A 131 -15.74 2.18 -36.19
N GLU A 132 -14.63 2.87 -35.91
CA GLU A 132 -13.79 3.45 -36.96
C GLU A 132 -13.15 2.38 -37.84
N ARG A 133 -12.74 1.23 -37.26
CA ARG A 133 -12.25 0.10 -38.07
C ARG A 133 -13.32 -0.45 -39.00
N ALA A 134 -14.56 -0.61 -38.51
CA ALA A 134 -15.67 -1.05 -39.35
C ALA A 134 -16.00 -0.04 -40.47
N ARG A 135 -15.88 1.27 -40.20
CA ARG A 135 -16.03 2.31 -41.22
C ARG A 135 -14.93 2.27 -42.27
N VAL A 136 -13.68 2.08 -41.85
CA VAL A 136 -12.55 1.94 -42.78
C VAL A 136 -12.73 0.70 -43.66
N GLU A 137 -13.10 -0.44 -43.09
CA GLU A 137 -13.37 -1.67 -43.84
C GLU A 137 -14.52 -1.48 -44.87
N ALA A 138 -15.59 -0.78 -44.49
CA ALA A 138 -16.67 -0.45 -45.42
C ALA A 138 -16.21 0.49 -46.55
N LEU A 139 -15.42 1.52 -46.23
CA LEU A 139 -14.87 2.44 -47.23
C LEU A 139 -13.87 1.74 -48.17
N GLU A 140 -13.06 0.82 -47.65
CA GLU A 140 -12.16 0.00 -48.46
C GLU A 140 -12.95 -0.87 -49.45
N ALA A 141 -14.04 -1.51 -49.00
CA ALA A 141 -14.92 -2.27 -49.87
C ALA A 141 -15.59 -1.41 -50.95
N ASP A 142 -16.03 -0.19 -50.60
CA ASP A 142 -16.61 0.77 -51.56
C ASP A 142 -15.58 1.22 -52.61
N VAL A 143 -14.32 1.45 -52.20
CA VAL A 143 -13.22 1.80 -53.11
C VAL A 143 -12.91 0.66 -54.07
N ASP A 144 -12.85 -0.58 -53.58
CA ASP A 144 -12.61 -1.76 -54.41
C ASP A 144 -13.76 -1.99 -55.41
N ALA A 145 -15.01 -1.79 -54.98
CA ALA A 145 -16.17 -1.86 -55.87
C ALA A 145 -16.12 -0.77 -56.96
N ALA A 146 -15.89 0.49 -56.57
CA ALA A 146 -15.79 1.60 -57.52
C ALA A 146 -14.63 1.41 -58.52
N ARG A 147 -13.53 0.80 -58.08
CA ARG A 147 -12.40 0.45 -58.95
C ARG A 147 -12.78 -0.64 -59.95
N SER A 148 -13.47 -1.68 -59.52
CA SER A 148 -13.99 -2.73 -60.41
C SER A 148 -14.98 -2.17 -61.44
N ASP A 149 -15.88 -1.27 -61.03
CA ASP A 149 -16.85 -0.62 -61.91
C ASP A 149 -16.15 0.26 -62.95
N LEU A 150 -15.11 1.00 -62.54
CA LEU A 150 -14.29 1.79 -63.44
C LEU A 150 -13.55 0.91 -64.47
N GLU A 151 -12.95 -0.20 -64.04
CA GLU A 151 -12.28 -1.16 -64.92
C GLU A 151 -13.28 -1.78 -65.93
N SER A 152 -14.50 -2.12 -65.50
CA SER A 152 -15.56 -2.58 -66.39
C SER A 152 -16.00 -1.51 -67.40
N ALA A 153 -16.23 -0.28 -66.95
CA ALA A 153 -16.62 0.83 -67.82
C ALA A 153 -15.53 1.17 -68.85
N GLN A 154 -14.25 1.09 -68.46
CA GLN A 154 -13.12 1.26 -69.39
C GLN A 154 -13.09 0.15 -70.44
N PHE A 155 -13.34 -1.09 -70.05
CA PHE A 155 -13.42 -2.22 -70.98
C PHE A 155 -14.59 -2.09 -71.96
N ASP A 156 -15.76 -1.69 -71.47
CA ASP A 156 -16.93 -1.45 -72.32
C ASP A 156 -16.73 -0.27 -73.26
N LEU A 157 -16.09 0.81 -72.81
CA LEU A 157 -15.69 1.94 -73.66
C LEU A 157 -14.72 1.49 -74.76
N ALA A 158 -13.71 0.69 -74.43
CA ALA A 158 -12.76 0.17 -75.42
C ALA A 158 -13.46 -0.68 -76.48
N ARG A 159 -14.41 -1.55 -76.07
CA ARG A 159 -15.24 -2.33 -77.00
C ARG A 159 -16.12 -1.45 -77.88
N ALA A 160 -16.75 -0.41 -77.31
CA ALA A 160 -17.58 0.51 -78.07
C ALA A 160 -16.75 1.26 -79.14
N LEU A 161 -15.56 1.73 -78.77
CA LEU A 161 -14.63 2.37 -79.71
C LEU A 161 -14.17 1.42 -80.82
N ASP A 162 -13.89 0.16 -80.52
CA ASP A 162 -13.54 -0.87 -81.51
C ASP A 162 -14.70 -1.13 -82.49
N SER A 163 -15.92 -1.29 -81.97
CA SER A 163 -17.12 -1.47 -82.81
C SER A 163 -17.44 -0.24 -83.68
N LEU A 164 -17.14 0.96 -83.19
CA LEU A 164 -17.27 2.20 -83.94
C LEU A 164 -16.25 2.24 -85.07
N ALA A 165 -14.98 1.91 -84.79
CA ALA A 165 -13.94 1.84 -85.80
C ALA A 165 -14.24 0.79 -86.88
N GLU A 166 -14.78 -0.38 -86.49
CA GLU A 166 -15.25 -1.40 -87.43
C GLU A 166 -16.39 -0.86 -88.31
N SER A 167 -17.39 -0.19 -87.71
CA SER A 167 -18.52 0.42 -88.43
C SER A 167 -18.07 1.52 -89.40
N GLU A 168 -17.16 2.40 -88.98
CA GLU A 168 -16.58 3.45 -89.82
C GLU A 168 -15.79 2.85 -91.00
N SER A 169 -15.01 1.78 -90.75
CA SER A 169 -14.27 1.09 -91.82
C SER A 169 -15.20 0.42 -92.84
N ALA A 170 -16.29 -0.21 -92.37
CA ALA A 170 -17.31 -0.82 -93.22
C ALA A 170 -18.06 0.24 -94.04
N GLU A 171 -18.34 1.42 -93.47
CA GLU A 171 -18.93 2.54 -94.19
C GLU A 171 -17.99 3.05 -95.29
N LEU A 172 -16.70 3.22 -94.98
CA LEU A 172 -15.71 3.64 -95.98
C LEU A 172 -15.56 2.63 -97.12
N ASP A 173 -15.54 1.34 -96.81
CA ASP A 173 -15.48 0.27 -97.83
C ASP A 173 -16.76 0.25 -98.68
N ALA A 174 -17.95 0.37 -98.07
CA ALA A 174 -19.20 0.47 -98.80
C ALA A 174 -19.24 1.69 -99.75
N ARG A 175 -18.75 2.85 -99.28
CA ARG A 175 -18.60 4.04 -100.13
C ARG A 175 -17.63 3.81 -101.29
N ALA A 176 -16.51 3.13 -101.05
CA ALA A 176 -15.55 2.79 -102.09
C ALA A 176 -16.15 1.83 -103.14
N GLN A 177 -16.91 0.82 -102.71
CA GLN A 177 -17.61 -0.10 -103.60
C GLN A 177 -18.67 0.62 -104.45
N LEU A 178 -19.43 1.56 -103.88
CA LEU A 178 -20.40 2.36 -104.62
C LEU A 178 -19.74 3.22 -105.70
N LEU A 179 -18.63 3.90 -105.39
CA LEU A 179 -17.87 4.66 -106.38
C LEU A 179 -17.32 3.76 -107.49
N ALA A 180 -16.81 2.57 -107.15
CA ALA A 180 -16.34 1.61 -108.14
C ALA A 180 -17.47 1.10 -109.07
N TRP A 181 -18.69 0.91 -108.56
CA TRP A 181 -19.85 0.57 -109.37
C TRP A 181 -20.28 1.73 -110.29
N GLU A 182 -20.25 2.96 -109.81
CA GLU A 182 -20.54 4.16 -110.61
C GLU A 182 -19.51 4.34 -111.74
N GLU A 183 -18.22 4.15 -111.46
CA GLU A 183 -17.16 4.17 -112.47
C GLU A 183 -17.32 3.03 -113.50
N ALA A 184 -17.68 1.82 -113.05
CA ALA A 184 -17.92 0.70 -113.96
C ALA A 184 -19.14 0.94 -114.88
N ALA A 185 -20.23 1.51 -114.34
CA ALA A 185 -21.41 1.87 -115.11
C ALA A 185 -21.13 2.96 -116.14
N THR A 186 -20.42 4.03 -115.75
CA THR A 186 -20.03 5.11 -116.68
C THR A 186 -19.03 4.65 -117.75
N GLN A 187 -18.11 3.73 -117.43
CA GLN A 187 -17.25 3.11 -118.45
C GLN A 187 -18.05 2.25 -119.43
N GLU A 188 -19.05 1.50 -118.97
CA GLU A 188 -19.91 0.70 -119.84
C GLU A 188 -20.76 1.58 -120.76
N GLU A 189 -21.30 2.70 -120.26
CA GLU A 189 -21.96 3.72 -121.09
C GLU A 189 -21.01 4.29 -122.16
N ARG A 190 -19.76 4.62 -121.79
CA ARG A 190 -18.75 5.09 -122.77
C ARG A 190 -18.44 4.03 -123.83
N ARG A 191 -18.31 2.76 -123.46
CA ARG A 191 -18.11 1.65 -124.42
C ARG A 191 -19.30 1.45 -125.34
N GLN A 192 -20.53 1.68 -124.87
CA GLN A 192 -21.73 1.64 -125.71
C GLN A 192 -21.79 2.85 -126.66
N HIS A 193 -21.34 4.02 -126.22
CA HIS A 193 -21.24 5.21 -127.06
C HIS A 193 -20.16 5.08 -128.15
N ASP A 194 -19.02 4.44 -127.87
CA ASP A 194 -17.97 4.17 -128.87
C ASP A 194 -18.35 3.06 -129.87
N ARG A 195 -19.28 2.16 -129.52
CA ARG A 195 -19.80 1.13 -130.44
C ARG A 195 -20.92 1.64 -131.36
N SER A 196 -21.40 2.87 -131.14
CA SER A 196 -22.47 3.50 -131.92
C SER A 196 -22.00 4.69 -132.77
N ALA A 197 -20.67 4.91 -132.86
CA ALA A 197 -20.00 5.79 -133.81
C ALA A 197 -19.29 4.97 -134.91
#